data_AF-A0A0G0N7X8-F1
#
_entry.id   AF-A0A0G0N7X8-F1
#
_cell.length_a   1.000
_cell.length_b   1.000
_cell.length_c   1.000
_cell.angle_alpha   90.00
_cell.angle_beta   90.00
_cell.angle_gamma   90.00
#
_symmetry.space_group_name_H-M   'P 1'
#
loop_
_entity.id
_entity.type
_entity.pdbx_description
1 polymer ?
#
loop_
_entity_poly.entity_id
_entity_poly.type
_entity_poly.pdbx_seq_one_letter_code
_entity_poly.pdbx_strand_id
1 'polypeptide(L)'
;MGITNILLTLLLIGLGIVLYQLLLKPKNDSNDFRNIEENAKLKADLSHRDKQLGEIISNLQTEKTLKDELAGKNKQLFAEKTSLKAENESLLKDRERLSKEVTRFQSDEARMAKELEQKIQKLDEAKNALDDEKRRVRKEDEERDQKEKETRDRIWAEHENNVKNQLVELCKLPQYGFTTFDNKNLPDGFGGKFKPDFMIEFLGQYVIFDAKCSKSDNLQNYFANTAVKSTVEKINNDPRIYPMVFLVIPGEAIMSLTKTYFYEKGYEVFVISPDAMAVVLATFKKISSYELAEQMDPRDRENIVSLIAEFDHHINMRNALDLLSAQSGVSVLEKANTLRSDIKDDINFKKGKMRLQQFSPTDVKTLMLQTRNQQGVIDKLTSPRAQISKIDVESLKSIVE
;
A
#
# COMPACT_ATOMS: atom_id res chain seq x y z
N MET A 1 -130.69 16.12 56.95
CA MET A 1 -132.10 15.91 56.57
C MET A 1 -132.20 15.91 55.05
N GLY A 2 -132.19 14.74 54.43
CA GLY A 2 -132.19 14.61 52.98
C GLY A 2 -132.04 13.15 52.58
N ILE A 3 -133.00 12.68 51.77
CA ILE A 3 -133.06 11.40 51.04
C ILE A 3 -133.11 10.11 51.89
N THR A 4 -132.28 9.95 52.92
CA THR A 4 -132.21 8.71 53.73
C THR A 4 -133.45 8.48 54.61
N ASN A 5 -134.07 9.54 55.15
CA ASN A 5 -135.30 9.41 55.95
C ASN A 5 -136.55 9.12 55.10
N ILE A 6 -136.57 9.49 53.82
CA ILE A 6 -137.69 9.24 52.91
C ILE A 6 -137.70 7.77 52.46
N LEU A 7 -136.52 7.19 52.22
CA LEU A 7 -136.40 5.77 51.90
C LEU A 7 -136.83 4.87 53.07
N LEU A 8 -136.53 5.28 54.32
CA LEU A 8 -136.90 4.52 55.51
C LEU A 8 -138.41 4.55 55.78
N THR A 9 -139.08 5.68 55.50
CA THR A 9 -140.56 5.77 55.57
C THR A 9 -141.24 4.95 54.48
N LEU A 10 -140.69 4.89 53.26
CA LEU A 10 -141.24 4.05 52.18
C LEU A 10 -141.07 2.55 52.46
N LEU A 11 -139.97 2.16 53.12
CA LEU A 11 -139.69 0.78 53.48
C LEU A 11 -140.59 0.29 54.64
N LEU A 12 -140.95 1.17 55.58
CA LEU A 12 -141.91 0.86 56.66
C LEU A 12 -143.36 0.78 56.17
N ILE A 13 -143.76 1.62 55.21
CA ILE A 13 -145.09 1.54 54.56
C ILE A 13 -145.19 0.27 53.70
N GLY A 14 -144.10 -0.11 53.02
CA GLY A 14 -144.02 -1.36 52.24
C GLY A 14 -144.17 -2.62 53.09
N LEU A 15 -143.56 -2.67 54.29
CA LEU A 15 -143.72 -3.79 55.22
C LEU A 15 -145.11 -3.84 55.88
N GLY A 16 -145.75 -2.68 56.11
CA GLY A 16 -147.11 -2.61 56.65
C GLY A 16 -148.19 -3.12 55.69
N ILE A 17 -148.03 -2.89 54.38
CA ILE A 17 -148.99 -3.33 53.36
C ILE A 17 -148.91 -4.86 53.14
N VAL A 18 -147.72 -5.45 53.25
CA VAL A 18 -147.52 -6.90 53.13
C VAL A 18 -148.10 -7.65 54.34
N LEU A 19 -147.98 -7.09 55.55
CA LEU A 19 -148.60 -7.66 56.76
C LEU A 19 -150.14 -7.52 56.77
N TYR A 20 -150.68 -6.46 56.16
CA TYR A 20 -152.13 -6.25 56.05
C TYR A 20 -152.81 -7.22 55.06
N GLN A 21 -152.13 -7.60 53.96
CA GLN A 21 -152.69 -8.55 52.98
C GLN A 21 -152.66 -10.02 53.45
N LEU A 22 -151.88 -10.34 54.48
CA LEU A 22 -151.73 -11.72 54.97
C LEU A 22 -152.70 -12.11 56.08
N LEU A 23 -153.42 -11.16 56.70
CA LEU A 23 -154.17 -11.41 57.94
C LEU A 23 -155.71 -11.40 57.84
N LEU A 24 -156.31 -11.06 56.69
CA LEU A 24 -157.77 -10.98 56.59
C LEU A 24 -158.31 -11.42 55.21
N LYS A 25 -158.53 -12.73 55.01
CA LYS A 25 -159.80 -13.26 54.46
C LYS A 25 -159.94 -14.80 54.60
N PRO A 26 -161.18 -15.32 54.76
CA PRO A 26 -161.45 -16.62 55.40
C PRO A 26 -161.95 -17.74 54.46
N LYS A 27 -162.01 -18.95 55.04
CA LYS A 27 -162.77 -20.19 54.70
C LYS A 27 -163.66 -20.18 53.43
N ASN A 28 -163.50 -21.18 52.55
CA ASN A 28 -164.44 -22.33 52.47
C ASN A 28 -163.96 -23.48 51.57
N ASP A 29 -164.34 -24.69 51.96
CA ASP A 29 -164.36 -25.99 51.24
C ASP A 29 -165.00 -25.89 49.83
N SER A 30 -164.77 -26.75 48.83
CA SER A 30 -164.38 -28.17 48.74
C SER A 30 -164.08 -28.51 47.26
N ASN A 31 -163.38 -29.63 47.04
CA ASN A 31 -163.29 -30.44 45.81
C ASN A 31 -162.78 -29.76 44.52
N ASP A 32 -161.61 -30.18 44.02
CA ASP A 32 -161.66 -30.98 42.78
C ASP A 32 -160.38 -31.79 42.50
N PHE A 33 -160.61 -32.93 41.89
CA PHE A 33 -159.75 -34.09 41.73
C PHE A 33 -158.90 -33.93 40.46
N ARG A 34 -157.80 -33.15 40.44
CA ARG A 34 -156.94 -33.02 39.22
C ARG A 34 -155.47 -32.56 39.34
N ASN A 35 -154.89 -32.33 40.53
CA ASN A 35 -153.61 -31.59 40.69
C ASN A 35 -152.43 -32.33 41.36
N ILE A 36 -152.21 -33.61 41.07
CA ILE A 36 -151.06 -34.36 41.63
C ILE A 36 -149.87 -34.46 40.64
N GLU A 37 -150.08 -34.22 39.33
CA GLU A 37 -149.02 -34.43 38.31
C GLU A 37 -148.14 -33.19 38.05
N GLU A 38 -148.65 -31.98 38.30
CA GLU A 38 -147.98 -30.72 37.91
C GLU A 38 -146.92 -30.24 38.95
N ASN A 39 -147.11 -30.54 40.24
CA ASN A 39 -146.16 -30.19 41.31
C ASN A 39 -144.89 -31.05 41.32
N ALA A 40 -144.91 -32.25 40.74
CA ALA A 40 -143.73 -33.09 40.61
C ALA A 40 -142.78 -32.60 39.50
N LYS A 41 -143.32 -32.06 38.39
CA LYS A 41 -142.53 -31.52 37.27
C LYS A 41 -141.81 -30.22 37.64
N LEU A 42 -142.46 -29.29 38.34
CA LEU A 42 -141.83 -28.03 38.75
C LEU A 42 -140.63 -28.22 39.69
N LYS A 43 -140.68 -29.23 40.57
CA LYS A 43 -139.59 -29.53 41.50
C LYS A 43 -138.38 -30.16 40.80
N ALA A 44 -138.62 -30.92 39.74
CA ALA A 44 -137.57 -31.44 38.86
C ALA A 44 -136.92 -30.34 38.03
N ASP A 45 -137.69 -29.37 37.53
CA ASP A 45 -137.19 -28.25 36.72
C ASP A 45 -136.32 -27.27 37.54
N LEU A 46 -136.71 -26.99 38.80
CA LEU A 46 -135.87 -26.21 39.73
C LEU A 46 -134.56 -26.92 40.06
N SER A 47 -134.60 -28.22 40.33
CA SER A 47 -133.40 -29.05 40.54
C SER A 47 -132.50 -29.08 39.30
N HIS A 48 -133.06 -29.03 38.09
CA HIS A 48 -132.29 -29.01 36.85
C HIS A 48 -131.61 -27.65 36.63
N ARG A 49 -132.32 -26.55 36.93
CA ARG A 49 -131.77 -25.20 36.82
C ARG A 49 -130.69 -24.90 37.86
N ASP A 50 -130.82 -25.40 39.09
CA ASP A 50 -129.78 -25.27 40.12
C ASP A 50 -128.51 -26.05 39.74
N LYS A 51 -128.66 -27.23 39.11
CA LYS A 51 -127.52 -27.96 38.53
C LYS A 51 -126.84 -27.16 37.41
N GLN A 52 -127.61 -26.58 36.50
CA GLN A 52 -127.07 -25.75 35.41
C GLN A 52 -126.39 -24.48 35.93
N LEU A 53 -126.94 -23.83 36.96
CA LEU A 53 -126.32 -22.68 37.62
C LEU A 53 -125.00 -23.07 38.31
N GLY A 54 -124.96 -24.22 38.98
CA GLY A 54 -123.73 -24.77 39.58
C GLY A 54 -122.65 -25.06 38.54
N GLU A 55 -123.02 -25.64 37.39
CA GLU A 55 -122.10 -25.87 36.26
C GLU A 55 -121.58 -24.57 35.65
N ILE A 56 -122.45 -23.58 35.44
CA ILE A 56 -122.04 -22.29 34.87
C ILE A 56 -121.10 -21.54 35.83
N ILE A 57 -121.35 -21.57 37.14
CA ILE A 57 -120.47 -20.94 38.15
C ILE A 57 -119.12 -21.66 38.20
N SER A 58 -119.12 -22.99 38.16
CA SER A 58 -117.90 -23.80 38.10
C SER A 58 -117.10 -23.48 36.84
N ASN A 59 -117.75 -23.40 35.67
CA ASN A 59 -117.11 -23.05 34.41
C ASN A 59 -116.58 -21.60 34.40
N LEU A 60 -117.27 -20.68 35.07
CA LEU A 60 -116.81 -19.30 35.19
C LEU A 60 -115.62 -19.16 36.15
N GLN A 61 -115.54 -20.01 37.18
CA GLN A 61 -114.36 -20.11 38.03
C GLN A 61 -113.17 -20.72 37.30
N THR A 62 -113.36 -21.80 36.53
CA THR A 62 -112.28 -22.41 35.74
C THR A 62 -111.78 -21.47 34.63
N GLU A 63 -112.68 -20.76 33.94
CA GLU A 63 -112.30 -19.72 32.98
C GLU A 63 -111.53 -18.56 33.63
N LYS A 64 -111.90 -18.15 34.86
CA LYS A 64 -111.13 -17.14 35.61
C LYS A 64 -109.75 -17.63 35.99
N THR A 65 -109.61 -18.86 36.50
CA THR A 65 -108.29 -19.42 36.86
C THR A 65 -107.41 -19.60 35.62
N LEU A 66 -107.98 -20.05 34.50
CA LEU A 66 -107.28 -20.16 33.22
C LEU A 66 -106.85 -18.78 32.70
N LYS A 67 -107.70 -17.76 32.82
CA LYS A 67 -107.37 -16.39 32.46
C LYS A 67 -106.23 -15.84 33.30
N ASP A 68 -106.24 -16.08 34.61
CA ASP A 68 -105.19 -15.61 35.53
C ASP A 68 -103.87 -16.35 35.29
N GLU A 69 -103.90 -17.67 35.01
CA GLU A 69 -102.73 -18.44 34.59
C GLU A 69 -102.17 -17.96 33.25
N LEU A 70 -103.04 -17.73 32.25
CA LEU A 70 -102.63 -17.19 30.95
C LEU A 70 -102.06 -15.78 31.08
N ALA A 71 -102.64 -14.94 31.95
CA ALA A 71 -102.10 -13.61 32.24
C ALA A 71 -100.71 -13.71 32.91
N GLY A 72 -100.50 -14.67 33.81
CA GLY A 72 -99.21 -14.97 34.44
C GLY A 72 -98.16 -15.42 33.41
N LYS A 73 -98.50 -16.42 32.58
CA LYS A 73 -97.64 -16.90 31.50
C LYS A 73 -97.32 -15.82 30.48
N ASN A 74 -98.29 -14.97 30.12
CA ASN A 74 -98.07 -13.89 29.17
C ASN A 74 -97.14 -12.80 29.73
N LYS A 75 -97.20 -12.51 31.04
CA LYS A 75 -96.24 -11.63 31.71
C LYS A 75 -94.83 -12.23 31.72
N GLN A 76 -94.70 -13.53 32.01
CA GLN A 76 -93.40 -14.22 31.99
C GLN A 76 -92.81 -14.23 30.57
N LEU A 77 -93.59 -14.61 29.56
CA LEU A 77 -93.17 -14.59 28.16
C LEU A 77 -92.79 -13.18 27.68
N PHE A 78 -93.50 -12.14 28.14
CA PHE A 78 -93.16 -10.76 27.80
C PHE A 78 -91.83 -10.33 28.42
N ALA A 79 -91.59 -10.68 29.69
CA ALA A 79 -90.32 -10.40 30.36
C ALA A 79 -89.15 -11.14 29.69
N GLU A 80 -89.33 -12.42 29.36
CA GLU A 80 -88.33 -13.24 28.67
C GLU A 80 -88.05 -12.71 27.25
N LYS A 81 -89.09 -12.36 26.49
CA LYS A 81 -88.95 -11.77 25.16
C LYS A 81 -88.20 -10.43 25.20
N THR A 82 -88.43 -9.63 26.24
CA THR A 82 -87.73 -8.35 26.41
C THR A 82 -86.26 -8.57 26.77
N SER A 83 -85.97 -9.51 27.68
CA SER A 83 -84.60 -9.91 28.04
C SER A 83 -83.83 -10.45 26.84
N LEU A 84 -84.41 -11.41 26.12
CA LEU A 84 -83.82 -12.01 24.92
C LEU A 84 -83.58 -10.98 23.82
N LYS A 85 -84.47 -9.99 23.66
CA LYS A 85 -84.27 -8.91 22.70
C LYS A 85 -83.07 -8.05 23.08
N ALA A 86 -82.93 -7.68 24.36
CA ALA A 86 -81.81 -6.90 24.84
C ALA A 86 -80.47 -7.66 24.71
N GLU A 87 -80.47 -8.96 25.01
CA GLU A 87 -79.31 -9.84 24.85
C GLU A 87 -78.92 -9.99 23.37
N ASN A 88 -79.90 -10.16 22.48
CA ASN A 88 -79.64 -10.24 21.04
C ASN A 88 -79.07 -8.93 20.49
N GLU A 89 -79.57 -7.76 20.94
CA GLU A 89 -79.00 -6.46 20.59
C GLU A 89 -77.56 -6.30 21.11
N SER A 90 -77.24 -6.82 22.31
CA SER A 90 -75.87 -6.84 22.84
C SER A 90 -74.95 -7.74 22.02
N LEU A 91 -75.39 -8.97 21.73
CA LEU A 91 -74.64 -9.94 20.92
C LEU A 91 -74.38 -9.43 19.50
N LEU A 92 -75.34 -8.69 18.91
CA LEU A 92 -75.13 -8.05 17.61
C LEU A 92 -74.04 -6.97 17.67
N LYS A 93 -74.01 -6.15 18.73
CA LYS A 93 -72.95 -5.14 18.92
C LYS A 93 -71.59 -5.80 19.13
N ASP A 94 -71.52 -6.85 19.93
CA ASP A 94 -70.27 -7.60 20.15
C ASP A 94 -69.81 -8.30 18.87
N ARG A 95 -70.73 -8.90 18.10
CA ARG A 95 -70.41 -9.47 16.79
C ARG A 95 -69.86 -8.40 15.84
N GLU A 96 -70.45 -7.21 15.80
CA GLU A 96 -69.97 -6.13 14.95
C GLU A 96 -68.58 -5.65 15.39
N ARG A 97 -68.35 -5.50 16.70
CA ARG A 97 -67.05 -5.13 17.26
C ARG A 97 -65.98 -6.18 16.96
N LEU A 98 -66.25 -7.45 17.25
CA LEU A 98 -65.34 -8.56 16.98
C LEU A 98 -65.08 -8.70 15.48
N SER A 99 -66.10 -8.51 14.63
CA SER A 99 -65.91 -8.51 13.18
C SER A 99 -64.95 -7.40 12.74
N LYS A 100 -65.07 -6.19 13.29
CA LYS A 100 -64.15 -5.08 13.00
C LYS A 100 -62.73 -5.36 13.48
N GLU A 101 -62.58 -5.92 14.69
CA GLU A 101 -61.28 -6.31 15.24
C GLU A 101 -60.60 -7.39 14.38
N VAL A 102 -61.34 -8.43 13.97
CA VAL A 102 -60.82 -9.48 13.09
C VAL A 102 -60.38 -8.92 11.74
N THR A 103 -61.18 -8.07 11.10
CA THR A 103 -60.78 -7.44 9.83
C THR A 103 -59.54 -6.56 10.00
N ARG A 104 -59.43 -5.84 11.12
CA ARG A 104 -58.23 -5.03 11.43
C ARG A 104 -57.01 -5.91 11.61
N PHE A 105 -57.09 -6.97 12.42
CA PHE A 105 -55.96 -7.89 12.63
C PHE A 105 -55.53 -8.57 11.33
N GLN A 106 -56.47 -9.03 10.49
CA GLN A 106 -56.17 -9.60 9.18
C GLN A 106 -55.46 -8.59 8.27
N SER A 107 -55.89 -7.32 8.29
CA SER A 107 -55.25 -6.26 7.50
C SER A 107 -53.84 -5.91 8.00
N ASP A 108 -53.64 -5.89 9.33
CA ASP A 108 -52.35 -5.62 9.95
C ASP A 108 -51.37 -6.79 9.71
N GLU A 109 -51.84 -8.04 9.80
CA GLU A 109 -51.06 -9.24 9.50
C GLU A 109 -50.65 -9.28 8.02
N ALA A 110 -51.58 -9.00 7.09
CA ALA A 110 -51.27 -8.90 5.67
C ALA A 110 -50.26 -7.78 5.36
N ARG A 111 -50.36 -6.62 6.04
CA ARG A 111 -49.39 -5.54 5.91
C ARG A 111 -48.02 -5.96 6.43
N MET A 112 -47.95 -6.58 7.62
CA MET A 112 -46.70 -7.05 8.21
C MET A 112 -46.02 -8.10 7.34
N ALA A 113 -46.78 -9.07 6.81
CA ALA A 113 -46.26 -10.07 5.89
C ALA A 113 -45.63 -9.42 4.66
N LYS A 114 -46.31 -8.44 4.04
CA LYS A 114 -45.80 -7.69 2.89
C LYS A 114 -44.54 -6.88 3.22
N GLU A 115 -44.50 -6.20 4.36
CA GLU A 115 -43.31 -5.46 4.80
C GLU A 115 -42.12 -6.38 5.08
N LEU A 116 -42.37 -7.56 5.66
CA LEU A 116 -41.35 -8.56 5.93
C LEU A 116 -40.79 -9.16 4.64
N GLU A 117 -41.65 -9.49 3.67
CA GLU A 117 -41.25 -9.93 2.33
C GLU A 117 -40.37 -8.88 1.63
N GLN A 118 -40.75 -7.60 1.67
CA GLN A 118 -39.95 -6.51 1.11
C GLN A 118 -38.59 -6.35 1.80
N LYS A 119 -38.54 -6.53 3.13
CA LYS A 119 -37.27 -6.49 3.88
C LYS A 119 -36.38 -7.68 3.53
N ILE A 120 -36.95 -8.87 3.39
CA ILE A 120 -36.22 -10.08 2.95
C ILE A 120 -35.63 -9.85 1.56
N GLN A 121 -36.43 -9.35 0.62
CA GLN A 121 -35.95 -9.06 -0.73
C GLN A 121 -34.79 -8.06 -0.73
N LYS A 122 -34.92 -6.93 0.01
CA LYS A 122 -33.84 -5.95 0.13
C LYS A 122 -32.58 -6.53 0.78
N LEU A 123 -32.74 -7.42 1.75
CA LEU A 123 -31.61 -8.08 2.42
C LEU A 123 -30.91 -9.05 1.47
N ASP A 124 -31.66 -9.79 0.66
CA ASP A 124 -31.10 -10.71 -0.33
C ASP A 124 -30.37 -9.94 -1.45
N GLU A 125 -30.94 -8.84 -1.93
CA GLU A 125 -30.29 -7.93 -2.88
C GLU A 125 -28.99 -7.35 -2.30
N ALA A 126 -29.01 -6.87 -1.05
CA ALA A 126 -27.82 -6.34 -0.38
C ALA A 126 -26.74 -7.43 -0.15
N LYS A 127 -27.16 -8.65 0.19
CA LYS A 127 -26.26 -9.80 0.36
C LYS A 127 -25.59 -10.17 -0.96
N ASN A 128 -26.36 -10.25 -2.05
CA ASN A 128 -25.83 -10.55 -3.38
C ASN A 128 -24.85 -9.46 -3.84
N ALA A 129 -25.20 -8.18 -3.66
CA ALA A 129 -24.30 -7.07 -3.98
C ALA A 129 -22.99 -7.11 -3.17
N LEU A 130 -23.06 -7.48 -1.88
CA LEU A 130 -21.88 -7.62 -1.03
C LEU A 130 -21.01 -8.81 -1.45
N ASP A 131 -21.61 -9.94 -1.82
CA ASP A 131 -20.86 -11.12 -2.27
C ASP A 131 -20.19 -10.87 -3.63
N ASP A 132 -20.85 -10.15 -4.55
CA ASP A 132 -20.26 -9.72 -5.82
C ASP A 132 -19.08 -8.75 -5.59
N GLU A 133 -19.22 -7.79 -4.69
CA GLU A 133 -18.15 -6.86 -4.35
C GLU A 133 -16.96 -7.57 -3.69
N LYS A 134 -17.21 -8.52 -2.79
CA LYS A 134 -16.14 -9.35 -2.21
C LYS A 134 -15.40 -10.16 -3.27
N ARG A 135 -16.11 -10.68 -4.28
CA ARG A 135 -15.48 -11.40 -5.40
C ARG A 135 -14.62 -10.46 -6.25
N ARG A 136 -15.12 -9.26 -6.54
CA ARG A 136 -14.37 -8.22 -7.28
C ARG A 136 -13.09 -7.85 -6.55
N VAL A 137 -13.18 -7.55 -5.25
CA VAL A 137 -12.01 -7.17 -4.44
C VAL A 137 -10.97 -8.28 -4.38
N ARG A 138 -11.39 -9.54 -4.14
CA ARG A 138 -10.45 -10.68 -4.14
C ARG A 138 -9.74 -10.84 -5.48
N LYS A 139 -10.49 -10.71 -6.58
CA LYS A 139 -9.92 -10.80 -7.93
C LYS A 139 -8.93 -9.67 -8.19
N GLU A 140 -9.24 -8.44 -7.78
CA GLU A 140 -8.34 -7.28 -7.92
C GLU A 140 -7.07 -7.42 -7.08
N ASP A 141 -7.19 -7.94 -5.85
CA ASP A 141 -6.06 -8.24 -4.99
C ASP A 141 -5.19 -9.36 -5.59
N GLU A 142 -5.80 -10.45 -6.08
CA GLU A 142 -5.09 -11.54 -6.78
C GLU A 142 -4.37 -11.05 -8.04
N GLU A 143 -5.01 -10.20 -8.85
CA GLU A 143 -4.41 -9.60 -10.04
C GLU A 143 -3.26 -8.64 -9.69
N ARG A 144 -3.38 -7.88 -8.59
CA ARG A 144 -2.31 -7.01 -8.09
C ARG A 144 -1.11 -7.84 -7.64
N ASP A 145 -1.34 -8.85 -6.81
CA ASP A 145 -0.30 -9.74 -6.31
C ASP A 145 0.40 -10.49 -7.47
N GLN A 146 -0.36 -10.87 -8.49
CA GLN A 146 0.18 -11.52 -9.69
C GLN A 146 1.06 -10.54 -10.50
N LYS A 147 0.60 -9.30 -10.72
CA LYS A 147 1.41 -8.26 -11.38
C LYS A 147 2.68 -7.93 -10.60
N GLU A 148 2.60 -7.85 -9.26
CA GLU A 148 3.77 -7.63 -8.40
C GLU A 148 4.77 -8.79 -8.50
N LYS A 149 4.29 -10.04 -8.56
CA LYS A 149 5.16 -11.21 -8.78
C LYS A 149 5.82 -11.16 -10.15
N GLU A 150 5.05 -10.89 -11.21
CA GLU A 150 5.55 -10.81 -12.59
C GLU A 150 6.57 -9.70 -12.77
N THR A 151 6.30 -8.51 -12.22
CA THR A 151 7.24 -7.38 -12.25
C THR A 151 8.53 -7.71 -11.51
N ARG A 152 8.45 -8.32 -10.32
CA ARG A 152 9.64 -8.80 -9.60
C ARG A 152 10.41 -9.85 -10.40
N ASP A 153 9.75 -10.89 -10.90
CA ASP A 153 10.41 -11.92 -11.71
C ASP A 153 11.11 -11.33 -12.94
N ARG A 154 10.50 -10.33 -13.58
CA ARG A 154 11.09 -9.59 -14.71
C ARG A 154 12.32 -8.79 -14.30
N ILE A 155 12.22 -7.97 -13.24
CA ILE A 155 13.35 -7.18 -12.72
C ILE A 155 14.53 -8.10 -12.44
N TRP A 156 14.25 -9.26 -11.86
CA TRP A 156 15.25 -10.24 -11.48
C TRP A 156 15.90 -10.96 -12.66
N ALA A 157 15.13 -11.22 -13.73
CA ALA A 157 15.66 -11.79 -14.96
C ALA A 157 16.55 -10.80 -15.72
N GLU A 158 16.22 -9.51 -15.69
CA GLU A 158 16.96 -8.45 -16.38
C GLU A 158 18.12 -7.89 -15.54
N HIS A 159 18.14 -8.13 -14.22
CA HIS A 159 19.07 -7.52 -13.26
C HIS A 159 20.54 -7.67 -13.63
N GLU A 160 21.00 -8.88 -13.95
CA GLU A 160 22.41 -9.15 -14.28
C GLU A 160 22.88 -8.30 -15.47
N ASN A 161 22.09 -8.28 -16.54
CA ASN A 161 22.38 -7.48 -17.73
C ASN A 161 22.31 -5.97 -17.44
N ASN A 162 21.34 -5.54 -16.64
CA ASN A 162 21.18 -4.13 -16.27
C ASN A 162 22.38 -3.63 -15.45
N VAL A 163 22.81 -4.39 -14.44
CA VAL A 163 23.99 -4.07 -13.63
C VAL A 163 25.23 -3.96 -14.51
N LYS A 164 25.43 -4.93 -15.40
CA LYS A 164 26.57 -4.94 -16.32
C LYS A 164 26.56 -3.72 -17.24
N ASN A 165 25.44 -3.42 -17.89
CA ASN A 165 25.31 -2.28 -18.78
C ASN A 165 25.56 -0.96 -18.04
N GLN A 166 24.98 -0.81 -16.85
CA GLN A 166 25.16 0.37 -16.01
C GLN A 166 26.62 0.54 -15.59
N LEU A 167 27.31 -0.53 -15.19
CA LEU A 167 28.74 -0.47 -14.85
C LEU A 167 29.61 -0.09 -16.05
N VAL A 168 29.32 -0.63 -17.24
CA VAL A 168 30.00 -0.24 -18.49
C VAL A 168 29.81 1.25 -18.78
N GLU A 169 28.58 1.75 -18.66
CA GLU A 169 28.28 3.17 -18.89
C GLU A 169 28.96 4.07 -17.86
N LEU A 170 28.89 3.71 -16.57
CA LEU A 170 29.56 4.46 -15.51
C LEU A 170 31.08 4.52 -15.75
N CYS A 171 31.72 3.40 -16.06
CA CYS A 171 33.17 3.36 -16.28
C CYS A 171 33.63 4.10 -17.55
N LYS A 172 32.74 4.45 -18.48
CA LYS A 172 33.06 5.32 -19.63
C LYS A 172 33.09 6.81 -19.25
N LEU A 173 32.43 7.18 -18.15
CA LEU A 173 32.36 8.58 -17.73
C LEU A 173 33.71 9.02 -17.11
N PRO A 174 34.22 10.23 -17.43
CA PRO A 174 35.52 10.69 -16.96
C PRO A 174 35.69 10.67 -15.44
N GLN A 175 34.61 10.95 -14.69
CA GLN A 175 34.60 10.97 -13.23
C GLN A 175 34.76 9.59 -12.57
N TYR A 176 34.55 8.50 -13.31
CA TYR A 176 34.65 7.13 -12.80
C TYR A 176 35.65 6.28 -13.60
N GLY A 177 36.30 6.82 -14.63
CA GLY A 177 36.99 6.02 -15.65
C GLY A 177 37.93 4.93 -15.12
N PHE A 178 37.61 3.67 -15.43
CA PHE A 178 38.36 2.44 -15.12
C PHE A 178 38.40 1.50 -16.33
N THR A 179 39.44 0.67 -16.43
CA THR A 179 39.49 -0.46 -17.36
C THR A 179 38.54 -1.54 -16.87
N THR A 180 37.66 -2.02 -17.74
CA THR A 180 36.58 -2.96 -17.38
C THR A 180 36.79 -4.33 -18.00
N PHE A 181 36.49 -5.38 -17.23
CA PHE A 181 36.59 -6.77 -17.66
C PHE A 181 35.28 -7.51 -17.35
N ASP A 182 34.94 -8.45 -18.21
CA ASP A 182 33.80 -9.34 -18.11
C ASP A 182 34.22 -10.76 -18.49
N ASN A 183 33.26 -11.69 -18.48
CA ASN A 183 33.49 -13.10 -18.82
C ASN A 183 34.06 -13.36 -20.23
N LYS A 184 34.10 -12.36 -21.14
CA LYS A 184 34.59 -12.48 -22.52
C LYS A 184 35.98 -11.88 -22.72
N ASN A 185 36.39 -10.92 -21.90
CA ASN A 185 37.66 -10.21 -22.05
C ASN A 185 38.55 -10.26 -20.79
N LEU A 186 38.47 -11.34 -20.01
CA LEU A 186 39.25 -11.51 -18.77
C LEU A 186 40.77 -11.29 -18.97
N PRO A 187 41.48 -10.71 -17.98
CA PRO A 187 42.93 -10.53 -18.05
C PRO A 187 43.71 -11.86 -18.09
N ASP A 188 44.94 -11.82 -18.60
CA ASP A 188 45.79 -13.02 -18.71
C ASP A 188 46.00 -13.72 -17.36
N GLY A 189 45.76 -15.03 -17.34
CA GLY A 189 45.82 -15.85 -16.13
C GLY A 189 44.54 -15.84 -15.28
N PHE A 190 43.47 -15.17 -15.71
CA PHE A 190 42.12 -15.40 -15.19
C PHE A 190 41.36 -16.35 -16.13
N GLY A 191 40.96 -17.52 -15.62
CA GLY A 191 40.25 -18.54 -16.38
C GLY A 191 39.81 -19.73 -15.52
N GLY A 192 38.99 -20.62 -16.08
CA GLY A 192 38.48 -21.81 -15.37
C GLY A 192 37.15 -21.58 -14.63
N LYS A 193 37.13 -21.87 -13.31
CA LYS A 193 35.91 -21.77 -12.46
C LYS A 193 35.57 -20.34 -12.03
N PHE A 194 36.54 -19.43 -12.11
CA PHE A 194 36.36 -18.02 -11.76
C PHE A 194 35.92 -17.24 -13.00
N LYS A 195 34.66 -16.81 -12.98
CA LYS A 195 33.95 -16.08 -14.04
C LYS A 195 33.06 -15.01 -13.41
N PRO A 196 33.64 -13.87 -12.98
CA PRO A 196 32.89 -12.77 -12.41
C PRO A 196 32.11 -12.03 -13.50
N ASP A 197 30.90 -11.56 -13.17
CA ASP A 197 30.04 -10.86 -14.14
C ASP A 197 30.69 -9.56 -14.65
N PHE A 198 31.36 -8.84 -13.74
CA PHE A 198 32.07 -7.61 -14.04
C PHE A 198 33.27 -7.39 -13.10
N MET A 199 34.35 -6.83 -13.62
CA MET A 199 35.52 -6.41 -12.85
C MET A 199 36.07 -5.08 -13.35
N ILE A 200 36.77 -4.37 -12.47
CA ILE A 200 37.56 -3.20 -12.81
C ILE A 200 39.00 -3.38 -12.36
N GLU A 201 39.95 -2.79 -13.09
CA GLU A 201 41.33 -2.66 -12.63
C GLU A 201 41.47 -1.45 -11.69
N PHE A 202 42.04 -1.69 -10.51
CA PHE A 202 42.26 -0.72 -9.46
C PHE A 202 43.62 -0.98 -8.80
N LEU A 203 44.57 -0.05 -9.01
CA LEU A 203 45.90 -0.07 -8.38
C LEU A 203 46.67 -1.38 -8.58
N GLY A 204 46.60 -1.97 -9.77
CA GLY A 204 47.25 -3.24 -10.09
C GLY A 204 46.54 -4.49 -9.56
N GLN A 205 45.38 -4.32 -8.91
CA GLN A 205 44.48 -5.40 -8.50
C GLN A 205 43.13 -5.28 -9.22
N TYR A 206 42.28 -6.30 -9.08
CA TYR A 206 40.96 -6.34 -9.69
C TYR A 206 39.84 -6.34 -8.64
N VAL A 207 38.93 -5.38 -8.75
CA VAL A 207 37.73 -5.31 -7.91
C VAL A 207 36.58 -6.01 -8.64
N ILE A 208 35.84 -6.85 -7.92
CA ILE A 208 34.77 -7.68 -8.48
C ILE A 208 33.40 -7.06 -8.17
N PHE A 209 32.56 -7.00 -9.20
CA PHE A 209 31.13 -6.70 -9.10
C PHE A 209 30.34 -7.88 -9.67
N ASP A 210 29.65 -8.61 -8.80
CA ASP A 210 28.94 -9.84 -9.15
C ASP A 210 27.44 -9.65 -8.90
N ALA A 211 26.62 -9.78 -9.95
CA ALA A 211 25.19 -9.56 -9.81
C ALA A 211 24.53 -10.81 -9.22
N LYS A 212 23.75 -10.66 -8.15
CA LYS A 212 23.09 -11.78 -7.48
C LYS A 212 21.58 -11.65 -7.49
N CYS A 213 20.92 -12.71 -7.94
CA CYS A 213 19.48 -12.92 -7.84
C CYS A 213 19.24 -14.23 -7.08
N SER A 214 18.38 -14.25 -6.05
CA SER A 214 18.01 -15.46 -5.30
C SER A 214 16.53 -15.57 -4.96
N LYS A 215 15.80 -16.52 -5.56
CA LYS A 215 14.34 -16.68 -5.31
C LYS A 215 14.00 -17.18 -3.90
N SER A 216 14.96 -17.15 -2.98
CA SER A 216 14.80 -17.65 -1.62
C SER A 216 13.95 -16.69 -0.80
N ASP A 217 12.99 -17.24 -0.05
CA ASP A 217 12.19 -16.48 0.92
C ASP A 217 13.05 -15.84 2.04
N ASN A 218 14.24 -16.40 2.30
CA ASN A 218 15.19 -15.85 3.28
C ASN A 218 16.50 -15.45 2.60
N LEU A 219 16.50 -14.26 2.02
CA LEU A 219 17.65 -13.65 1.35
C LEU A 219 18.86 -13.53 2.28
N GLN A 220 18.66 -13.18 3.55
CA GLN A 220 19.76 -13.03 4.52
C GLN A 220 20.57 -14.32 4.68
N ASN A 221 19.87 -15.46 4.79
CA ASN A 221 20.51 -16.77 4.92
C ASN A 221 21.23 -17.17 3.63
N TYR A 222 20.62 -16.90 2.47
CA TYR A 222 21.24 -17.15 1.17
C TYR A 222 22.58 -16.40 1.01
N PHE A 223 22.63 -15.11 1.38
CA PHE A 223 23.88 -14.36 1.29
C PHE A 223 24.93 -14.86 2.28
N ALA A 224 24.55 -15.03 3.54
CA ALA A 224 25.48 -15.45 4.61
C ALA A 224 26.08 -16.85 4.37
N ASN A 225 25.29 -17.79 3.85
CA ASN A 225 25.69 -19.20 3.80
C ASN A 225 25.99 -19.73 2.39
N THR A 226 25.56 -19.04 1.34
CA THR A 226 25.71 -19.53 -0.04
C THR A 226 26.46 -18.53 -0.92
N ALA A 227 25.92 -17.32 -1.11
CA ALA A 227 26.47 -16.39 -2.11
C ALA A 227 27.90 -15.95 -1.75
N VAL A 228 28.10 -15.45 -0.53
CA VAL A 228 29.42 -14.97 -0.05
C VAL A 228 30.45 -16.09 -0.13
N LYS A 229 30.15 -17.26 0.45
CA LYS A 229 31.07 -18.40 0.48
C LYS A 229 31.44 -18.87 -0.93
N SER A 230 30.45 -19.02 -1.82
CA SER A 230 30.70 -19.46 -3.19
C SER A 230 31.53 -18.47 -4.01
N THR A 231 31.33 -17.16 -3.80
CA THR A 231 32.13 -16.13 -4.50
C THR A 231 33.57 -16.14 -4.00
N VAL A 232 33.80 -16.21 -2.69
CA VAL A 232 35.15 -16.27 -2.11
C VAL A 232 35.88 -17.57 -2.46
N GLU A 233 35.17 -18.70 -2.50
CA GLU A 233 35.74 -19.98 -2.96
C GLU A 233 36.19 -19.93 -4.43
N LYS A 234 35.47 -19.21 -5.30
CA LYS A 234 35.87 -19.02 -6.69
C LYS A 234 37.10 -18.13 -6.83
N ILE A 235 37.23 -17.10 -5.97
CA ILE A 235 38.41 -16.21 -5.93
C ILE A 235 39.67 -16.99 -5.49
N ASN A 236 39.51 -17.97 -4.61
CA ASN A 236 40.57 -18.91 -4.22
C ASN A 236 41.87 -18.23 -3.75
N ASN A 237 41.75 -17.14 -2.98
CA ASN A 237 42.88 -16.36 -2.47
C ASN A 237 43.86 -15.85 -3.55
N ASP A 238 43.38 -15.55 -4.76
CA ASP A 238 44.21 -14.95 -5.80
C ASP A 238 44.68 -13.54 -5.36
N PRO A 239 46.00 -13.30 -5.22
CA PRO A 239 46.55 -12.03 -4.72
C PRO A 239 46.27 -10.84 -5.65
N ARG A 240 45.88 -11.11 -6.91
CA ARG A 240 45.51 -10.08 -7.88
C ARG A 240 44.10 -9.54 -7.64
N ILE A 241 43.28 -10.22 -6.85
CA ILE A 241 41.94 -9.73 -6.50
C ILE A 241 42.05 -8.77 -5.32
N TYR A 242 41.38 -7.64 -5.44
CA TYR A 242 41.30 -6.65 -4.38
C TYR A 242 40.46 -7.21 -3.20
N PRO A 243 40.84 -6.97 -1.93
CA PRO A 243 40.16 -7.57 -0.78
C PRO A 243 38.66 -7.23 -0.67
N MET A 244 38.21 -6.11 -1.23
CA MET A 244 36.78 -5.75 -1.25
C MET A 244 36.07 -6.31 -2.49
N VAL A 245 34.96 -7.01 -2.26
CA VAL A 245 34.11 -7.62 -3.29
C VAL A 245 32.68 -7.11 -3.15
N PHE A 246 32.04 -6.79 -4.28
CA PHE A 246 30.69 -6.24 -4.29
C PHE A 246 29.69 -7.22 -4.92
N LEU A 247 28.69 -7.64 -4.14
CA LEU A 247 27.54 -8.39 -4.63
C LEU A 247 26.40 -7.40 -4.91
N VAL A 248 25.99 -7.26 -6.16
CA VAL A 248 24.99 -6.28 -6.58
C VAL A 248 23.62 -6.93 -6.67
N ILE A 249 22.64 -6.41 -5.92
CA ILE A 249 21.29 -6.97 -5.84
C ILE A 249 20.23 -5.90 -6.13
N PRO A 250 19.01 -6.26 -6.59
CA PRO A 250 17.96 -5.28 -6.82
C PRO A 250 17.67 -4.42 -5.58
N GLY A 251 17.38 -3.13 -5.77
CA GLY A 251 17.12 -2.20 -4.66
C GLY A 251 16.01 -2.67 -3.71
N GLU A 252 14.93 -3.26 -4.25
CA GLU A 252 13.85 -3.82 -3.43
C GLU A 252 14.33 -4.95 -2.50
N ALA A 253 15.30 -5.75 -2.96
CA ALA A 253 15.83 -6.89 -2.22
C ALA A 253 16.74 -6.44 -1.06
N ILE A 254 17.43 -5.30 -1.19
CA ILE A 254 18.33 -4.82 -0.12
C ILE A 254 17.57 -4.46 1.15
N MET A 255 16.32 -3.99 1.04
CA MET A 255 15.47 -3.64 2.18
C MET A 255 15.14 -4.84 3.07
N SER A 256 15.18 -6.05 2.51
CA SER A 256 14.94 -7.30 3.25
C SER A 256 16.16 -7.79 4.02
N LEU A 257 17.34 -7.20 3.80
CA LEU A 257 18.60 -7.60 4.43
C LEU A 257 18.84 -6.81 5.71
N THR A 258 19.17 -7.53 6.78
CA THR A 258 19.61 -6.95 8.06
C THR A 258 21.11 -6.67 8.07
N LYS A 259 21.89 -7.45 7.31
CA LYS A 259 23.33 -7.31 7.17
C LYS A 259 23.70 -7.29 5.70
N THR A 260 24.42 -6.25 5.31
CA THR A 260 24.96 -6.03 3.97
C THR A 260 26.48 -6.16 3.91
N TYR A 261 27.13 -6.46 5.04
CA TYR A 261 28.57 -6.65 5.14
C TYR A 261 28.90 -8.02 5.71
N PHE A 262 29.86 -8.70 5.07
CA PHE A 262 30.36 -10.01 5.45
C PHE A 262 31.88 -10.05 5.31
N TYR A 263 32.53 -10.81 6.18
CA TYR A 263 33.97 -11.07 6.10
C TYR A 263 34.19 -12.58 5.98
N GLU A 264 34.87 -13.01 4.92
CA GLU A 264 35.09 -14.42 4.62
C GLU A 264 36.48 -14.62 4.02
N LYS A 265 37.31 -15.45 4.66
CA LYS A 265 38.68 -15.83 4.23
C LYS A 265 39.58 -14.65 3.78
N GLY A 266 39.50 -13.50 4.45
CA GLY A 266 40.34 -12.35 4.12
C GLY A 266 39.74 -11.36 3.14
N TYR A 267 38.51 -11.62 2.66
CA TYR A 267 37.77 -10.73 1.77
C TYR A 267 36.61 -10.06 2.51
N GLU A 268 36.46 -8.76 2.25
CA GLU A 268 35.34 -7.93 2.69
C GLU A 268 34.27 -7.93 1.60
N VAL A 269 33.15 -8.59 1.85
CA VAL A 269 32.07 -8.73 0.88
C VAL A 269 30.92 -7.80 1.25
N PHE A 270 30.65 -6.84 0.37
CA PHE A 270 29.59 -5.86 0.50
C PHE A 270 28.43 -6.20 -0.43
N VAL A 271 27.22 -6.28 0.11
CA VAL A 271 25.98 -6.42 -0.66
C VAL A 271 25.41 -5.02 -0.90
N ILE A 272 25.38 -4.60 -2.16
CA ILE A 272 25.03 -3.24 -2.56
C ILE A 272 23.89 -3.21 -3.57
N SER A 273 23.18 -2.09 -3.67
CA SER A 273 22.22 -1.82 -4.73
C SER A 273 22.93 -1.20 -5.95
N PRO A 274 22.32 -1.25 -7.14
CA PRO A 274 22.84 -0.58 -8.34
C PRO A 274 23.13 0.91 -8.13
N ASP A 275 22.32 1.60 -7.33
CA ASP A 275 22.46 3.03 -7.06
C ASP A 275 23.77 3.37 -6.34
N ALA A 276 24.32 2.44 -5.56
CA ALA A 276 25.57 2.64 -4.83
C ALA A 276 26.82 2.51 -5.73
N MET A 277 26.71 1.89 -6.91
CA MET A 277 27.86 1.61 -7.78
C MET A 277 28.60 2.88 -8.18
N ALA A 278 27.87 3.95 -8.51
CA ALA A 278 28.46 5.24 -8.88
C ALA A 278 29.32 5.82 -7.74
N VAL A 279 28.85 5.71 -6.49
CA VAL A 279 29.58 6.21 -5.31
C VAL A 279 30.81 5.36 -5.01
N VAL A 280 30.71 4.03 -5.14
CA VAL A 280 31.85 3.12 -4.98
C VAL A 280 32.94 3.44 -6.01
N LEU A 281 32.57 3.56 -7.29
CA LEU A 281 33.50 3.92 -8.36
C LEU A 281 34.13 5.31 -8.14
N ALA A 282 33.34 6.30 -7.73
CA ALA A 282 33.85 7.63 -7.39
C ALA A 282 34.92 7.58 -6.28
N THR A 283 34.67 6.74 -5.27
CA THR A 283 35.57 6.58 -4.13
C THR A 283 36.88 5.94 -4.56
N PHE A 284 36.83 4.87 -5.36
CA PHE A 284 38.04 4.29 -5.94
C PHE A 284 38.79 5.29 -6.81
N LYS A 285 38.09 6.08 -7.64
CA LYS A 285 38.75 7.07 -8.50
C LYS A 285 39.49 8.12 -7.68
N LYS A 286 38.88 8.55 -6.57
CA LYS A 286 39.48 9.50 -5.64
C LYS A 286 40.71 8.90 -4.96
N ILE A 287 40.66 7.65 -4.51
CA ILE A 287 41.80 6.94 -3.92
C ILE A 287 42.96 6.83 -4.92
N SER A 288 42.69 6.40 -6.15
CA SER A 288 43.74 6.33 -7.20
C SER A 288 44.35 7.71 -7.50
N SER A 289 43.55 8.78 -7.42
CA SER A 289 44.04 10.14 -7.62
C SER A 289 44.96 10.60 -6.49
N TYR A 290 44.70 10.17 -5.24
CA TYR A 290 45.57 10.47 -4.10
C TYR A 290 46.88 9.70 -4.14
N GLU A 291 46.85 8.42 -4.50
CA GLU A 291 48.09 7.63 -4.65
C GLU A 291 48.99 8.19 -5.76
N LEU A 292 48.39 8.63 -6.87
CA LEU A 292 49.11 9.34 -7.92
C LEU A 292 49.63 10.72 -7.45
N ALA A 293 48.87 11.43 -6.60
CA ALA A 293 49.27 12.72 -6.05
C ALA A 293 50.39 12.60 -5.01
N GLU A 294 50.43 11.53 -4.22
CA GLU A 294 51.56 11.24 -3.30
C GLU A 294 52.87 10.97 -4.06
N GLN A 295 52.79 10.48 -5.30
CA GLN A 295 53.96 10.34 -6.18
C GLN A 295 54.46 11.69 -6.76
N MET A 296 53.76 12.80 -6.51
CA MET A 296 54.21 14.16 -6.86
C MET A 296 54.12 15.09 -5.64
N ASP A 297 55.12 15.06 -4.75
CA ASP A 297 55.25 16.09 -3.70
C ASP A 297 55.26 17.48 -4.39
N PRO A 298 54.49 18.48 -3.91
CA PRO A 298 54.58 19.85 -4.38
C PRO A 298 56.01 20.37 -4.52
N ARG A 299 56.93 19.92 -3.66
CA ARG A 299 58.37 20.21 -3.74
C ARG A 299 59.06 19.60 -4.94
N ASP A 300 58.72 18.35 -5.30
CA ASP A 300 59.29 17.72 -6.49
C ASP A 300 58.78 18.40 -7.77
N ARG A 301 57.52 18.82 -7.76
CA ARG A 301 56.96 19.65 -8.84
C ARG A 301 57.70 21.00 -8.96
N GLU A 302 57.92 21.70 -7.84
CA GLU A 302 58.67 22.97 -7.82
C GLU A 302 60.12 22.78 -8.26
N ASN A 303 60.78 21.70 -7.83
CA ASN A 303 62.14 21.35 -8.24
C ASN A 303 62.24 21.12 -9.76
N ILE A 304 61.28 20.38 -10.35
CA ILE A 304 61.24 20.14 -11.80
C ILE A 304 60.99 21.46 -12.55
N VAL A 305 60.05 22.29 -12.08
CA VAL A 305 59.77 23.60 -12.69
C VAL A 305 60.98 24.53 -12.62
N SER A 306 61.67 24.59 -11.48
CA SER A 306 62.89 25.38 -11.30
C SER A 306 63.99 24.91 -12.24
N LEU A 307 64.22 23.59 -12.32
CA LEU A 307 65.24 23.01 -13.19
C LEU A 307 64.96 23.30 -14.68
N ILE A 308 63.70 23.18 -15.12
CA ILE A 308 63.31 23.51 -16.49
C ILE A 308 63.48 25.01 -16.76
N ALA A 309 63.12 25.88 -15.82
CA ALA A 309 63.31 27.32 -15.94
C ALA A 309 64.80 27.71 -16.03
N GLU A 310 65.66 27.07 -15.23
CA GLU A 310 67.12 27.26 -15.29
C GLU A 310 67.67 26.79 -16.64
N PHE A 311 67.24 25.63 -17.14
CA PHE A 311 67.66 25.16 -18.46
C PHE A 311 67.20 26.08 -19.58
N ASP A 312 65.93 26.50 -19.59
CA ASP A 312 65.39 27.41 -20.59
C ASP A 312 66.16 28.74 -20.57
N HIS A 313 66.39 29.31 -19.38
CA HIS A 313 67.18 30.53 -19.23
C HIS A 313 68.60 30.37 -19.77
N HIS A 314 69.31 29.30 -19.38
CA HIS A 314 70.68 29.07 -19.82
C HIS A 314 70.79 28.83 -21.33
N ILE A 315 69.88 28.06 -21.92
CA ILE A 315 69.86 27.80 -23.36
C ILE A 315 69.54 29.08 -24.13
N ASN A 316 68.53 29.84 -23.70
CA ASN A 316 68.16 31.11 -24.35
C ASN A 316 69.28 32.15 -24.24
N MET A 317 69.93 32.26 -23.08
CA MET A 317 71.09 33.13 -22.90
C MET A 317 72.25 32.72 -23.81
N ARG A 318 72.55 31.41 -23.92
CA ARG A 318 73.61 30.91 -24.79
C ARG A 318 73.32 31.23 -26.26
N ASN A 319 72.10 30.96 -26.72
CA ASN A 319 71.66 31.28 -28.07
C ASN A 319 71.78 32.78 -28.36
N ALA A 320 71.38 33.63 -27.42
CA ALA A 320 71.49 35.09 -27.57
C ALA A 320 72.96 35.54 -27.66
N LEU A 321 73.84 35.04 -26.79
CA LEU A 321 75.26 35.35 -26.82
C LEU A 321 75.93 34.90 -28.12
N ASP A 322 75.60 33.70 -28.61
CA ASP A 322 76.13 33.18 -29.86
C ASP A 322 75.67 34.04 -31.05
N LEU A 323 74.40 34.49 -31.08
CA LEU A 323 73.88 35.41 -32.09
C LEU A 323 74.58 36.78 -32.06
N LEU A 324 74.71 37.39 -30.88
CA LEU A 324 75.39 38.68 -30.73
C LEU A 324 76.88 38.58 -31.11
N SER A 325 77.54 37.50 -30.73
CA SER A 325 78.94 37.24 -31.09
C SER A 325 79.10 37.04 -32.60
N ALA A 326 78.17 36.32 -33.24
CA ALA A 326 78.15 36.16 -34.68
C ALA A 326 77.95 37.51 -35.38
N GLN A 327 77.02 38.35 -34.91
CA GLN A 327 76.78 39.69 -35.45
C GLN A 327 78.04 40.58 -35.34
N SER A 328 78.72 40.57 -34.18
CA SER A 328 79.99 41.27 -34.00
C SER A 328 81.07 40.74 -34.95
N GLY A 329 81.15 39.41 -35.13
CA GLY A 329 82.07 38.78 -36.06
C GLY A 329 81.83 39.21 -37.51
N VAL A 330 80.57 39.25 -37.95
CA VAL A 330 80.19 39.74 -39.28
C VAL A 330 80.59 41.20 -39.46
N SER A 331 80.35 42.07 -38.48
CA SER A 331 80.76 43.49 -38.56
C SER A 331 82.29 43.65 -38.71
N VAL A 332 83.08 42.82 -38.02
CA VAL A 332 84.54 42.82 -38.19
C VAL A 332 84.93 42.36 -39.60
N LEU A 333 84.25 41.35 -40.16
CA LEU A 333 84.48 40.91 -41.54
C LEU A 333 84.08 42.00 -42.56
N GLU A 334 83.00 42.74 -42.34
CA GLU A 334 82.62 43.88 -43.17
C GLU A 334 83.66 45.00 -43.13
N LYS A 335 84.23 45.31 -41.96
CA LYS A 335 85.36 46.25 -41.84
C LYS A 335 86.62 45.72 -42.54
N ALA A 336 86.87 44.41 -42.50
CA ALA A 336 87.95 43.81 -43.28
C ALA A 336 87.70 43.94 -44.80
N ASN A 337 86.44 43.92 -45.23
CA ASN A 337 86.06 44.15 -46.62
C ASN A 337 86.23 45.60 -47.09
N THR A 338 86.60 46.56 -46.22
CA THR A 338 87.00 47.91 -46.66
C THR A 338 88.51 48.06 -46.94
N LEU A 339 89.29 46.99 -46.74
CA LEU A 339 90.74 47.00 -47.04
C LEU A 339 91.03 47.10 -48.56
N ARG A 340 92.25 47.54 -48.91
CA ARG A 340 92.73 47.61 -50.31
C ARG A 340 92.75 46.23 -50.97
N SER A 341 92.59 46.16 -52.30
CA SER A 341 92.38 44.88 -53.00
C SER A 341 93.58 43.94 -52.94
N ASP A 342 94.80 44.49 -52.98
CA ASP A 342 96.06 43.76 -52.81
C ASP A 342 96.11 42.97 -51.50
N ILE A 343 95.67 43.58 -50.40
CA ILE A 343 95.64 42.93 -49.07
C ILE A 343 94.50 41.89 -48.99
N LYS A 344 93.36 42.13 -49.64
CA LYS A 344 92.24 41.18 -49.67
C LYS A 344 92.60 39.88 -50.38
N ASP A 345 93.31 39.97 -51.50
CA ASP A 345 93.70 38.80 -52.29
C ASP A 345 94.65 37.90 -51.50
N ASP A 346 95.62 38.49 -50.80
CA ASP A 346 96.52 37.77 -49.88
C ASP A 346 95.78 37.11 -48.71
N ILE A 347 94.80 37.81 -48.12
CA ILE A 347 93.96 37.27 -47.04
C ILE A 347 93.13 36.08 -47.54
N ASN A 348 92.49 36.20 -48.71
CA ASN A 348 91.68 35.14 -49.29
C ASN A 348 92.55 33.91 -49.65
N PHE A 349 93.74 34.13 -50.18
CA PHE A 349 94.70 33.06 -50.44
C PHE A 349 95.12 32.34 -49.14
N LYS A 350 95.37 33.06 -48.05
CA LYS A 350 95.64 32.45 -46.73
C LYS A 350 94.42 31.73 -46.16
N LYS A 351 93.23 32.32 -46.25
CA LYS A 351 91.97 31.74 -45.75
C LYS A 351 91.65 30.43 -46.48
N GLY A 352 91.86 30.35 -47.79
CA GLY A 352 91.71 29.12 -48.57
C GLY A 352 92.67 28.00 -48.16
N LYS A 353 93.76 28.32 -47.48
CA LYS A 353 94.72 27.33 -46.92
C LYS A 353 94.43 26.94 -45.47
N MET A 354 93.52 27.65 -44.78
CA MET A 354 93.16 27.31 -43.39
C MET A 354 92.24 26.09 -43.38
N ARG A 355 92.55 25.11 -42.52
CA ARG A 355 91.71 23.94 -42.33
C ARG A 355 90.61 24.26 -41.32
N LEU A 356 89.39 23.85 -41.62
CA LEU A 356 88.30 23.87 -40.64
C LEU A 356 88.66 22.90 -39.50
N GLN A 357 88.52 23.37 -38.27
CA GLN A 357 88.67 22.51 -37.11
C GLN A 357 87.46 21.57 -37.04
N GLN A 358 87.69 20.29 -37.29
CA GLN A 358 86.67 19.26 -37.13
C GLN A 358 86.78 18.68 -35.73
N PHE A 359 85.69 18.71 -34.97
CA PHE A 359 85.62 18.01 -33.69
C PHE A 359 85.33 16.53 -33.93
N SER A 360 86.13 15.65 -33.34
CA SER A 360 85.91 14.20 -33.45
C SER A 360 84.57 13.83 -32.79
N PRO A 361 83.74 12.97 -33.44
CA PRO A 361 82.52 12.46 -32.82
C PRO A 361 82.77 11.82 -31.45
N THR A 362 83.95 11.22 -31.24
CA THR A 362 84.35 10.60 -29.98
C THR A 362 84.56 11.63 -28.87
N ASP A 363 85.21 12.75 -29.19
CA ASP A 363 85.46 13.82 -28.22
C ASP A 363 84.16 14.51 -27.80
N VAL A 364 83.29 14.78 -28.77
CA VAL A 364 81.95 15.35 -28.53
C VAL A 364 81.14 14.41 -27.63
N LYS A 365 81.09 13.12 -27.94
CA LYS A 365 80.37 12.13 -27.11
C LYS A 365 80.94 12.04 -25.70
N THR A 366 82.26 12.05 -25.55
CA THR A 366 82.94 11.94 -24.24
C THR A 366 82.59 13.12 -23.33
N LEU A 367 82.45 14.32 -23.91
CA LEU A 367 82.03 15.52 -23.18
C LEU A 367 80.52 15.54 -22.93
N MET A 368 79.70 14.97 -23.81
CA MET A 368 78.24 14.91 -23.61
C MET A 368 77.81 13.93 -22.51
N LEU A 369 78.58 12.86 -22.26
CA LEU A 369 78.17 11.78 -21.37
C LEU A 369 78.33 12.11 -19.87
N GLN A 370 79.31 12.93 -19.49
CA GLN A 370 79.62 13.20 -18.08
C GLN A 370 80.11 14.63 -17.85
N THR A 371 79.44 15.35 -16.93
CA THR A 371 79.79 16.72 -16.53
C THR A 371 81.21 16.84 -15.97
N ARG A 372 81.73 15.79 -15.32
CA ARG A 372 83.12 15.76 -14.80
C ARG A 372 84.16 15.92 -15.91
N ASN A 373 83.92 15.36 -17.10
CA ASN A 373 84.82 15.49 -18.23
C ASN A 373 84.82 16.92 -18.78
N GLN A 374 83.64 17.56 -18.83
CA GLN A 374 83.51 18.97 -19.20
C GLN A 374 84.26 19.87 -18.21
N GLN A 375 84.06 19.65 -16.90
CA GLN A 375 84.73 20.43 -15.87
C GLN A 375 86.25 20.26 -15.94
N GLY A 376 86.76 19.05 -16.13
CA GLY A 376 88.20 18.81 -16.28
C GLY A 376 88.82 19.48 -17.51
N VAL A 377 88.04 19.73 -18.57
CA VAL A 377 88.48 20.55 -19.72
C VAL A 377 88.44 22.03 -19.38
N ILE A 378 87.38 22.50 -18.71
CA ILE A 378 87.25 23.89 -18.27
C ILE A 378 88.41 24.25 -17.33
N ASP A 379 88.73 23.41 -16.35
CA ASP A 379 89.80 23.65 -15.38
C ASP A 379 91.18 23.77 -16.04
N LYS A 380 91.43 23.00 -17.11
CA LYS A 380 92.66 23.12 -17.91
C LYS A 380 92.74 24.45 -18.67
N LEU A 381 91.60 25.01 -19.07
CA LEU A 381 91.53 26.29 -19.79
C LEU A 381 91.60 27.49 -18.84
N THR A 382 91.00 27.39 -17.65
CA THR A 382 90.92 28.50 -16.69
C THR A 382 92.09 28.52 -15.71
N SER A 383 92.74 27.39 -15.45
CA SER A 383 93.88 27.26 -14.54
C SER A 383 94.96 26.37 -15.14
N PRO A 384 95.68 26.84 -16.18
CA PRO A 384 96.70 26.05 -16.85
C PRO A 384 97.85 25.75 -15.88
N ARG A 385 98.01 24.48 -15.49
CA ARG A 385 99.23 24.01 -14.82
C ARG A 385 100.29 23.78 -15.88
N ALA A 386 101.51 24.29 -15.64
CA ALA A 386 102.64 24.01 -16.52
C ALA A 386 102.83 22.49 -16.64
N GLN A 387 102.76 21.96 -17.86
CA GLN A 387 103.11 20.57 -18.13
C GLN A 387 104.63 20.45 -18.08
N ILE A 388 105.17 20.11 -16.92
CA ILE A 388 106.57 19.70 -16.79
C ILE A 388 106.68 18.35 -17.49
N SER A 389 107.57 18.21 -18.48
CA SER A 389 107.72 16.93 -19.17
C SER A 389 108.24 15.88 -18.20
N LYS A 390 107.90 14.60 -18.42
CA LYS A 390 108.40 13.50 -17.57
C LYS A 390 109.93 13.49 -17.48
N ILE A 391 110.60 13.95 -18.53
CA ILE A 391 112.07 14.05 -18.63
C ILE A 391 112.59 15.15 -17.69
N ASP A 392 111.88 16.27 -17.59
CA ASP A 392 112.22 17.36 -16.68
C ASP A 392 111.97 16.98 -15.20
N VAL A 393 110.95 16.15 -14.95
CA VAL A 393 110.69 15.60 -13.61
C VAL A 393 111.76 14.56 -13.21
N GLU A 394 112.22 13.73 -14.13
CA GLU A 394 113.29 12.74 -13.89
C GLU A 394 114.66 13.39 -13.70
N SER A 395 114.99 14.43 -14.48
CA SER A 395 116.23 15.18 -14.32
C SER A 395 116.25 16.01 -13.02
N LEU A 396 115.10 16.49 -12.53
CA LEU A 396 115.00 17.10 -11.21
C LEU A 396 115.19 16.09 -10.07
N LYS A 397 114.74 14.84 -10.23
CA LYS A 397 114.99 13.78 -9.22
C LYS A 397 116.47 13.48 -9.05
N SER A 398 117.25 13.50 -10.12
CA SER A 398 118.72 13.28 -10.04
C SER A 398 119.51 14.44 -9.41
N ILE A 399 118.87 15.58 -9.13
CA ILE A 399 119.52 16.75 -8.50
C ILE A 399 119.13 16.86 -7.01
N VAL A 400 118.09 16.14 -6.57
CA VAL A 400 117.52 16.23 -5.21
C VAL A 400 117.87 15.00 -4.33
N GLU A 401 118.45 13.95 -4.91
CA GLU A 401 119.24 12.93 -4.19
C GLU A 401 120.71 13.37 -4.11
#